data_AF-A0A1Q9BUT9-F1
#
_entry.id   AF-A0A1Q9BUT9-F1
#
_cell.length_a   1.000
_cell.length_b   1.000
_cell.length_c   1.000
_cell.angle_alpha   90.00
_cell.angle_beta   90.00
_cell.angle_gamma   90.00
#
_symmetry.space_group_name_H-M   'P 1'
#
loop_
_entity.id
_entity.type
_entity.pdbx_description
1 polymer ?
#
loop_
_entity_poly.entity_id
_entity_poly.type
_entity_poly.pdbx_seq_one_letter_code
_entity_poly.pdbx_strand_id
1 'polypeptide(L)'
;VKMHLYDLSRGTGNQMQWLLGEGLEQIWHTGIVAFDKEYFFSNDTIFDIPGKTSFGEPSQVRSLGYTFWSQDELHDFIVNDLKPIFHRDTYDVICNNCNHFSDRVALRGT
;
A
#
# COMPACT_ATOMS: atom_id res chain seq x y z
N VAL A 1 6.18 -2.02 12.92
CA VAL A 1 5.41 -1.90 11.67
C VAL A 1 4.75 -0.53 11.61
N LYS A 2 4.78 0.12 10.46
CA LYS A 2 4.13 1.42 10.24
C LYS A 2 3.25 1.36 9.00
N MET A 3 2.22 2.19 8.95
CA MET A 3 1.45 2.47 7.75
C MET A 3 1.82 3.86 7.26
N HIS A 4 2.26 3.95 6.01
CA HIS A 4 2.42 5.20 5.29
C HIS A 4 1.11 5.55 4.59
N LEU A 5 0.70 6.81 4.69
CA LEU A 5 -0.48 7.35 4.04
C LEU A 5 -0.07 8.52 3.14
N TYR A 6 -0.49 8.44 1.89
CA TYR A 6 -0.22 9.44 0.86
C TYR A 6 -1.52 10.07 0.41
N ASP A 7 -1.64 11.39 0.58
CA ASP A 7 -2.76 12.17 0.07
C ASP A 7 -2.52 12.51 -1.41
N LEU A 8 -3.11 11.70 -2.30
CA LEU A 8 -3.01 11.88 -3.74
C LEU A 8 -3.90 13.02 -4.27
N SER A 9 -4.73 13.65 -3.43
CA SER A 9 -5.53 14.82 -3.84
C SER A 9 -4.69 16.09 -3.99
N ARG A 10 -3.52 16.16 -3.32
CA ARG A 10 -2.68 17.37 -3.20
C ARG A 10 -1.42 17.38 -4.08
N GLY A 11 -1.13 16.28 -4.78
CA GLY A 11 0.09 16.13 -5.59
C GLY A 11 -0.13 16.31 -7.10
N THR A 12 0.86 16.86 -7.80
CA THR A 12 0.91 17.08 -9.26
C THR A 12 0.96 15.79 -10.11
N GLY A 13 0.76 14.61 -9.51
CA GLY A 13 0.76 13.30 -10.15
C GLY A 13 -0.64 12.87 -10.59
N ASN A 14 -1.23 13.59 -11.54
CA ASN A 14 -2.58 13.42 -12.10
C ASN A 14 -2.81 12.12 -12.91
N GLN A 15 -2.25 10.97 -12.50
CA GLN A 15 -2.57 9.67 -13.11
C GLN A 15 -3.61 8.87 -12.32
N MET A 16 -4.01 9.28 -11.11
CA MET A 16 -5.08 8.58 -10.36
C MET A 16 -6.42 9.34 -10.39
N GLN A 17 -6.40 10.67 -10.54
CA GLN A 17 -7.62 11.49 -10.59
C GLN A 17 -8.53 11.11 -11.78
N TRP A 18 -7.97 10.70 -12.92
CA TRP A 18 -8.77 10.30 -14.09
C TRP A 18 -9.50 8.96 -13.89
N LEU A 19 -8.99 8.09 -13.01
CA LEU A 19 -9.60 6.79 -12.72
C LEU A 19 -10.77 6.88 -11.73
N LEU A 20 -10.83 7.96 -10.94
CA LEU A 20 -11.67 8.06 -9.75
C LEU A 20 -12.87 9.00 -9.87
N GLY A 21 -12.96 9.76 -10.98
CA GLY A 21 -14.03 10.72 -11.21
C GLY A 21 -13.87 12.00 -10.39
N GLU A 22 -14.38 13.11 -10.93
CA GLU A 22 -14.36 14.40 -10.24
C GLU A 22 -15.28 14.35 -9.00
N GLY A 23 -14.76 14.73 -7.83
CA GLY A 23 -15.56 14.93 -6.61
C GLY A 23 -15.07 14.25 -5.33
N LEU A 24 -14.00 13.44 -5.36
CA LEU A 24 -13.42 12.88 -4.14
C LEU A 24 -12.47 13.88 -3.50
N GLU A 25 -12.87 14.47 -2.37
CA GLU A 25 -12.10 15.49 -1.64
C GLU A 25 -10.72 14.98 -1.18
N GLN A 26 -10.56 13.68 -0.94
CA GLN A 26 -9.29 13.07 -0.50
C GLN A 26 -9.15 11.65 -1.07
N ILE A 27 -8.06 11.42 -1.81
CA ILE A 27 -7.71 10.10 -2.36
C ILE A 27 -6.49 9.61 -1.59
N TRP A 28 -6.67 8.54 -0.81
CA TRP A 28 -5.61 7.98 0.03
C TRP A 28 -4.99 6.75 -0.64
N HIS A 29 -3.66 6.76 -0.72
CA HIS A 29 -2.86 5.57 -0.98
C HIS A 29 -2.12 5.14 0.29
N THR A 30 -2.05 3.83 0.54
CA THR A 30 -1.38 3.28 1.72
C THR A 30 -0.32 2.24 1.37
N GLY A 31 0.74 2.23 2.17
CA GLY A 31 1.78 1.21 2.18
C GLY A 31 2.11 0.75 3.60
N ILE A 32 2.52 -0.51 3.75
CA ILE A 32 2.98 -1.08 5.02
C ILE A 32 4.51 -1.10 5.05
N VAL A 33 5.08 -0.48 6.08
CA VAL A 33 6.51 -0.47 6.33
C VAL A 33 6.88 -1.44 7.44
N ALA A 34 7.68 -2.43 7.07
CA ALA A 34 8.28 -3.41 7.97
C ALA A 34 9.66 -3.83 7.42
N PHE A 35 10.62 -4.07 8.32
CA PHE A 35 11.98 -4.51 7.95
C PHE A 35 12.64 -3.61 6.89
N ASP A 36 12.54 -2.29 7.07
CA ASP A 36 13.06 -1.26 6.16
C ASP A 36 12.61 -1.41 4.70
N LYS A 37 11.44 -2.03 4.49
CA LYS A 37 10.75 -2.15 3.21
C LYS A 37 9.35 -1.61 3.33
N GLU A 38 8.89 -0.95 2.28
CA GLU A 38 7.53 -0.48 2.12
C GLU A 38 6.81 -1.34 1.09
N TYR A 39 5.79 -2.08 1.51
CA TYR A 39 4.96 -2.95 0.68
C TYR A 39 3.65 -2.24 0.34
N PHE A 40 3.28 -2.21 -0.94
CA PHE A 40 2.05 -1.57 -1.40
C PHE A 40 1.53 -2.20 -2.69
N PHE A 41 0.28 -1.88 -3.03
CA PHE A 41 -0.38 -2.33 -4.26
C PHE A 41 -0.79 -1.13 -5.12
N SER A 42 -0.13 -0.94 -6.26
CA SER A 42 -0.42 0.19 -7.18
C SER A 42 -0.80 -0.26 -8.59
N ASN A 43 -0.59 -1.53 -8.92
CA ASN A 43 -1.01 -2.23 -10.13
C ASN A 43 -0.64 -3.71 -9.93
N ASP A 44 0.55 -3.96 -9.40
CA ASP A 44 1.01 -5.24 -8.89
C ASP A 44 1.45 -5.05 -7.43
N THR A 45 1.68 -6.15 -6.71
CA THR A 45 2.37 -6.11 -5.41
C THR A 45 3.80 -5.61 -5.62
N ILE A 46 4.16 -4.52 -4.94
CA ILE A 46 5.46 -3.88 -5.04
C ILE A 46 6.04 -3.74 -3.64
N PHE A 47 7.37 -3.79 -3.52
CA PHE A 47 8.08 -3.29 -2.35
C PHE A 47 9.19 -2.34 -2.76
N ASP A 48 9.43 -1.31 -1.95
CA ASP A 48 10.47 -0.30 -2.19
C ASP A 48 11.08 0.18 -0.87
N ILE A 49 12.02 1.13 -0.96
CA ILE A 49 12.59 1.83 0.18
C ILE A 49 11.52 2.78 0.75
N PRO A 50 11.24 2.72 2.07
CA PRO A 50 10.23 3.55 2.71
C PRO A 50 10.40 5.04 2.41
N GLY A 51 9.33 5.70 1.97
CA GLY A 51 9.32 7.13 1.65
C GLY A 51 10.07 7.54 0.37
N LYS A 52 10.58 6.57 -0.41
CA LYS A 52 11.22 6.83 -1.72
C LYS A 52 10.43 6.28 -2.90
N THR A 53 9.17 5.91 -2.67
CA THR A 53 8.26 5.42 -3.72
C THR A 53 7.95 6.54 -4.72
N SER A 54 7.29 6.19 -5.82
CA SER A 54 6.75 7.18 -6.78
C SER A 54 5.72 8.13 -6.17
N PHE A 55 5.20 7.82 -4.98
CA PHE A 55 4.26 8.67 -4.24
C PHE A 55 4.97 9.76 -3.40
N GLY A 56 6.32 9.72 -3.33
CA GLY A 56 7.14 10.67 -2.60
C GLY A 56 7.15 10.42 -1.09
N GLU A 57 7.15 11.49 -0.32
CA GLU A 57 7.13 11.43 1.15
C GLU A 57 5.69 11.21 1.65
N PRO A 58 5.48 10.34 2.66
CA PRO A 58 4.16 10.08 3.20
C PRO A 58 3.58 11.32 3.87
N SER A 59 2.33 11.64 3.54
CA SER A 59 1.58 12.73 4.17
C SER A 59 1.32 12.46 5.65
N GLN A 60 1.13 11.18 6.02
CA GLN A 60 1.05 10.74 7.40
C GLN A 60 1.75 9.39 7.58
N VAL A 61 2.31 9.18 8.77
CA VAL A 61 2.87 7.89 9.20
C VAL A 61 2.16 7.46 10.47
N ARG A 62 1.54 6.28 10.45
CA ARG A 62 0.84 5.69 11.61
C ARG A 62 1.61 4.47 12.10
N SER A 63 1.86 4.40 13.40
CA SER A 63 2.42 3.18 14.00
C SER A 63 1.33 2.12 14.13
N LEU A 64 1.59 0.92 13.64
CA LEU A 64 0.71 -0.24 13.82
C LEU A 64 1.17 -1.17 14.95
N GLY A 65 2.28 -0.84 15.62
CA GLY A 65 2.89 -1.67 16.65
C GLY A 65 4.07 -2.48 16.12
N TYR A 66 4.19 -3.73 16.58
CA TYR A 66 5.26 -4.66 16.22
C TYR A 66 4.68 -5.87 15.49
N THR A 67 5.55 -6.72 14.98
CA THR A 67 5.19 -8.01 14.38
C THR A 67 6.08 -9.07 14.98
N PHE A 68 5.55 -10.28 15.13
CA PHE A 68 6.33 -11.46 15.52
C PHE A 68 6.89 -12.23 14.33
N TRP A 69 6.48 -11.87 13.12
CA TRP A 69 7.00 -12.49 11.92
C TRP A 69 8.44 -12.05 11.67
N SER A 70 9.19 -12.93 11.03
CA SER A 70 10.42 -12.58 10.34
C SER A 70 10.11 -11.85 9.03
N GLN A 71 11.14 -11.23 8.45
CA GLN A 71 11.02 -10.62 7.13
C GLN A 71 10.63 -11.63 6.06
N ASP A 72 11.17 -12.85 6.12
CA ASP A 72 10.92 -13.91 5.13
C ASP A 72 9.48 -14.42 5.23
N GLU A 73 8.95 -14.64 6.44
CA GLU A 73 7.53 -15.03 6.62
C GLU A 73 6.57 -13.98 6.06
N LEU A 74 6.86 -12.69 6.28
CA LEU A 74 6.06 -11.61 5.70
C LEU A 74 6.15 -11.60 4.17
N HIS A 75 7.34 -11.79 3.63
CA HIS A 75 7.53 -11.84 2.19
C HIS A 75 6.82 -13.03 1.54
N ASP A 76 6.93 -14.21 2.16
CA ASP A 76 6.27 -15.42 1.71
C ASP A 76 4.75 -15.28 1.73
N PHE A 77 4.18 -14.67 2.77
CA PHE A 77 2.75 -14.37 2.81
C PHE A 77 2.33 -13.44 1.67
N ILE A 78 3.09 -12.38 1.41
CA ILE A 78 2.79 -11.45 0.32
C ILE A 78 2.85 -12.15 -1.04
N VAL A 79 3.87 -12.97 -1.27
CA VAL A 79 4.10 -13.64 -2.56
C VAL A 79 3.11 -14.79 -2.78
N ASN A 80 2.87 -15.62 -1.78
CA ASN A 80 2.11 -16.87 -1.94
C ASN A 80 0.61 -16.68 -1.69
N ASP A 81 0.21 -15.80 -0.77
CA ASP A 81 -1.19 -15.61 -0.40
C ASP A 81 -1.79 -14.35 -1.01
N LEU A 82 -1.05 -13.22 -1.03
CA LEU A 82 -1.60 -11.94 -1.48
C LEU A 82 -1.45 -11.73 -2.98
N LYS A 83 -0.31 -12.06 -3.59
CA LYS A 83 -0.08 -11.85 -5.02
C LYS A 83 -1.15 -12.50 -5.93
N PRO A 84 -1.70 -13.71 -5.64
CA PRO A 84 -2.82 -14.26 -6.41
C PRO A 84 -4.12 -13.44 -6.35
N ILE A 85 -4.28 -12.56 -5.35
CA ILE A 85 -5.45 -11.71 -5.13
C ILE A 85 -5.18 -10.26 -5.61
N PHE A 86 -3.93 -9.81 -5.49
CA PHE A 86 -3.47 -8.44 -5.74
C PHE A 86 -2.43 -8.42 -6.86
N HIS A 87 -2.85 -8.76 -8.08
CA HIS A 87 -2.02 -8.66 -9.28
C HIS A 87 -2.59 -7.69 -10.31
N ARG A 88 -1.84 -7.47 -11.39
CA ARG A 88 -2.13 -6.52 -12.47
C ARG A 88 -3.58 -6.53 -12.96
N ASP A 89 -4.17 -7.71 -13.12
CA ASP A 89 -5.50 -7.86 -13.71
C ASP A 89 -6.64 -7.76 -12.69
N THR A 90 -6.31 -7.56 -11.41
CA THR A 90 -7.27 -7.53 -10.30
C THR A 90 -7.40 -6.16 -9.65
N TYR A 91 -6.60 -5.17 -10.07
CA TYR A 91 -6.68 -3.84 -9.48
C TYR A 91 -8.07 -3.24 -9.75
N ASP A 92 -8.79 -2.94 -8.67
CA ASP A 92 -10.08 -2.28 -8.70
C ASP A 92 -10.11 -1.17 -7.66
N VAL A 93 -10.43 0.05 -8.10
CA VAL A 93 -10.30 1.22 -7.25
C VAL A 93 -11.26 1.18 -6.04
N ILE A 94 -12.38 0.48 -6.14
CA ILE A 94 -13.40 0.40 -5.09
C ILE A 94 -13.20 -0.87 -4.25
N CYS A 95 -12.97 -2.01 -4.88
CA CYS A 95 -13.07 -3.33 -4.26
C CYS A 95 -11.72 -4.02 -4.02
N ASN A 96 -10.65 -3.61 -4.70
CA ASN A 96 -9.35 -4.29 -4.62
C ASN A 96 -8.18 -3.35 -4.94
N ASN A 97 -7.75 -2.59 -3.94
CA ASN A 97 -6.75 -1.52 -4.07
C ASN A 97 -5.69 -1.58 -2.94
N CYS A 98 -4.80 -0.59 -2.91
CA CYS A 98 -3.76 -0.44 -1.89
C CYS A 98 -4.25 -0.54 -0.43
N ASN A 99 -5.44 -0.02 -0.13
CA ASN A 99 -6.00 -0.02 1.21
C ASN A 99 -6.39 -1.44 1.63
N HIS A 100 -7.02 -2.19 0.72
CA HIS A 100 -7.37 -3.60 0.94
C HIS A 100 -6.12 -4.47 1.11
N PHE A 101 -5.10 -4.25 0.28
CA PHE A 101 -3.82 -4.95 0.42
C PHE A 101 -3.18 -4.66 1.79
N SER A 102 -3.10 -3.37 2.16
CA SER A 102 -2.50 -2.93 3.42
C SER A 102 -3.24 -3.46 4.64
N ASP A 103 -4.58 -3.56 4.58
CA ASP A 103 -5.40 -4.16 5.62
C ASP A 103 -5.10 -5.66 5.80
N ARG A 104 -4.97 -6.42 4.69
CA ARG A 104 -4.61 -7.84 4.75
C ARG A 104 -3.22 -8.07 5.33
N VAL A 105 -2.26 -7.23 4.96
CA VAL A 105 -0.91 -7.28 5.51
C VAL A 105 -0.92 -6.92 7.00
N ALA A 106 -1.65 -5.89 7.41
CA ALA A 106 -1.74 -5.49 8.81
C ALA A 106 -2.40 -6.60 9.66
N LEU A 107 -3.55 -7.14 9.26
CA LEU A 107 -4.28 -8.14 10.05
C LEU A 107 -3.52 -9.45 10.31
N ARG A 108 -2.58 -9.83 9.42
CA ARG A 108 -1.82 -11.08 9.56
C ARG A 108 -0.36 -10.87 9.94
N GLY A 109 0.22 -9.74 9.56
CA GLY A 109 1.63 -9.45 9.69
C GLY A 109 1.98 -8.48 10.82
N THR A 110 1.04 -8.09 11.69
CA THR A 110 1.30 -7.34 12.94
C THR A 110 0.72 -8.08 14.13
#